data_AF-A0A422NFW3-F1
#
_entry.id   AF-A0A422NFW3-F1
#
_cell.length_a   1.000
_cell.length_b   1.000
_cell.length_c   1.000
_cell.angle_alpha   90.00
_cell.angle_beta   90.00
_cell.angle_gamma   90.00
#
_symmetry.space_group_name_H-M   'P 1'
#
loop_
_entity.id
_entity.type
_entity.pdbx_description
1 polymer ?
#
loop_
_entity_poly.entity_id
_entity_poly.type
_entity_poly.pdbx_seq_one_letter_code
_entity_poly.pdbx_strand_id
1 'polypeptide(L)'
;SGSDAAELRAQLEEAVRQRAEVQRELERTGEELHVLREQSGSDAAELRAQLEEAERQRAEVHQSFEDIQMRLFEAEKERKAAVEEKESGIRAIEEKLLLWKDKVLTTKARDDARIGSLEGSLTAARDDASKLVKCLLDLLSVAGEAAVVDVSESGECEADVASLLSRAESLHVRLKKSLMLLDVRYASVPLVEVVASLFKELSETRREFDQASAELLCCRRDFEEVTTRLSEVEGRVESSVSPAVVTELEARNSQLEEKCELLRREMKRQREAFQREKAQQSISASSAVQEGGATLRAMAGGVFEKDMLSLANQQSQRDNEIRRLRVQLQALEKMNAELQRQCEHNNAVVAQYTQDIEVLKAKERVQQSVEYVRNVILQFLCCSSEEIRQQMIPAIATVLEFSPKEKLEVQRANPACPRFH
;
A
#
# COMPACT_ATOMS: atom_id res chain seq x y z
N SER A 1 102.86 -39.98 61.91
CA SER A 1 101.73 -39.13 62.36
C SER A 1 101.60 -37.82 61.57
N GLY A 2 101.78 -37.82 60.24
CA GLY A 2 101.66 -36.62 59.40
C GLY A 2 100.66 -36.72 58.24
N SER A 3 100.07 -37.91 58.01
CA SER A 3 99.12 -38.18 56.91
C SER A 3 97.70 -37.74 57.26
N ASP A 4 97.22 -38.10 58.46
CA ASP A 4 95.84 -37.83 58.90
C ASP A 4 95.52 -36.33 59.07
N ALA A 5 96.54 -35.51 59.39
CA ALA A 5 96.37 -34.07 59.52
C ALA A 5 96.27 -33.35 58.15
N ALA A 6 96.86 -33.90 57.09
CA ALA A 6 96.76 -33.36 55.74
C ALA A 6 95.40 -33.74 55.11
N GLU A 7 94.91 -34.95 55.37
CA GLU A 7 93.63 -35.44 54.90
C GLU A 7 92.44 -34.70 55.54
N LEU A 8 92.50 -34.43 56.86
CA LEU A 8 91.50 -33.61 57.55
C LEU A 8 91.49 -32.15 57.07
N ARG A 9 92.65 -31.59 56.69
CA ARG A 9 92.73 -30.23 56.10
C ARG A 9 92.12 -30.19 54.70
N ALA A 10 92.39 -31.19 53.87
CA ALA A 10 91.78 -31.29 52.54
C ALA A 10 90.25 -31.45 52.63
N GLN A 11 89.75 -32.24 53.59
CA GLN A 11 88.30 -32.38 53.83
C GLN A 11 87.67 -31.08 54.33
N LEU A 12 88.35 -30.32 55.19
CA LEU A 12 87.87 -29.02 55.66
C LEU A 12 87.86 -27.97 54.53
N GLU A 13 88.91 -27.92 53.71
CA GLU A 13 88.98 -27.04 52.55
C GLU A 13 87.90 -27.37 51.52
N GLU A 14 87.66 -28.66 51.27
CA GLU A 14 86.58 -29.12 50.39
C GLU A 14 85.19 -28.79 50.97
N ALA A 15 84.98 -28.97 52.28
CA ALA A 15 83.73 -28.59 52.93
C ALA A 15 83.49 -27.06 52.90
N VAL A 16 84.54 -26.25 53.06
CA VAL A 16 84.45 -24.78 52.92
C VAL A 16 84.15 -24.40 51.46
N ARG A 17 84.78 -25.08 50.48
CA ARG A 17 84.51 -24.87 49.06
C ARG A 17 83.07 -25.21 48.70
N GLN A 18 82.57 -26.36 49.15
CA GLN A 18 81.19 -26.80 48.97
C GLN A 18 80.20 -25.85 49.65
N ARG A 19 80.49 -25.40 50.87
CA ARG A 19 79.66 -24.40 51.56
C ARG A 19 79.62 -23.08 50.79
N ALA A 20 80.76 -22.60 50.28
CA ALA A 20 80.83 -21.39 49.47
C ALA A 20 80.10 -21.55 48.11
N GLU A 21 80.07 -22.75 47.56
CA GLU A 21 79.35 -23.09 46.33
C GLU A 21 77.84 -23.12 46.54
N VAL A 22 77.37 -23.81 47.58
CA VAL A 22 75.96 -23.81 48.01
C VAL A 22 75.49 -22.40 48.35
N GLN A 23 76.32 -21.58 49.00
CA GLN A 23 75.97 -20.20 49.32
C GLN A 23 75.79 -19.35 48.06
N ARG A 24 76.67 -19.51 47.06
CA ARG A 24 76.51 -18.85 45.75
C ARG A 24 75.26 -19.31 45.00
N GLU A 25 74.92 -20.59 45.07
CA GLU A 25 73.68 -21.11 44.46
C GLU A 25 72.42 -20.63 45.19
N LEU A 26 72.48 -20.51 46.52
CA LEU A 26 71.40 -19.93 47.31
C LEU A 26 71.18 -18.45 46.97
N GLU A 27 72.26 -17.69 46.80
CA GLU A 27 72.20 -16.28 46.37
C GLU A 27 71.58 -16.16 44.97
N ARG A 28 72.03 -16.98 43.99
CA ARG A 28 71.45 -17.00 42.63
C ARG A 28 69.97 -17.37 42.61
N THR A 29 69.58 -18.43 43.32
CA THR A 29 68.17 -18.85 43.40
C THR A 29 67.32 -17.82 44.14
N GLY A 30 67.89 -17.10 45.13
CA GLY A 30 67.25 -15.98 45.80
C GLY A 30 66.99 -14.79 44.86
N GLU A 31 67.97 -14.44 44.02
CA GLU A 31 67.85 -13.40 43.00
C GLU A 31 66.82 -13.78 41.92
N GLU A 32 66.85 -15.02 41.42
CA GLU A 32 65.87 -15.52 40.45
C GLU A 32 64.44 -15.49 41.01
N LEU A 33 64.25 -15.89 42.28
CA LEU A 33 62.95 -15.81 42.96
C LEU A 33 62.50 -14.36 43.17
N HIS A 34 63.42 -13.43 43.42
CA HIS A 34 63.11 -12.00 43.52
C HIS A 34 62.61 -11.46 42.18
N VAL A 35 63.34 -11.73 41.09
CA VAL A 35 62.97 -11.31 39.74
C VAL A 35 61.61 -11.89 39.32
N LEU A 36 61.36 -13.17 39.58
CA LEU A 36 60.06 -13.80 39.27
C LEU A 36 58.90 -13.20 40.08
N ARG A 37 59.14 -12.81 41.34
CA ARG A 37 58.13 -12.12 42.17
C ARG A 37 57.84 -10.71 41.66
N GLU A 38 58.86 -9.97 41.23
CA GLU A 38 58.68 -8.64 40.64
C GLU A 38 57.94 -8.71 39.30
N GLN A 39 58.31 -9.66 38.44
CA GLN A 39 57.64 -9.90 37.15
C GLN A 39 56.17 -10.28 37.35
N SER A 40 55.89 -11.28 38.19
CA SER A 40 54.50 -11.68 38.49
C SER A 40 53.69 -10.57 39.16
N GLY A 41 54.32 -9.71 39.96
CA GLY A 41 53.69 -8.51 40.52
C GLY A 41 53.34 -7.47 39.46
N SER A 42 54.25 -7.22 38.51
CA SER A 42 54.05 -6.30 37.38
C SER A 42 52.95 -6.80 36.44
N ASP A 43 52.99 -8.09 36.06
CA ASP A 43 52.00 -8.71 35.18
C ASP A 43 50.60 -8.69 35.82
N ALA A 44 50.51 -8.93 37.13
CA ALA A 44 49.25 -8.84 37.86
C ALA A 44 48.70 -7.40 37.94
N ALA A 45 49.57 -6.38 38.01
CA ALA A 45 49.16 -4.99 37.98
C ALA A 45 48.67 -4.57 36.58
N GLU A 46 49.34 -5.03 35.52
CA GLU A 46 48.95 -4.76 34.13
C GLU A 46 47.60 -5.41 33.79
N LEU A 47 47.40 -6.68 34.17
CA LEU A 47 46.11 -7.37 33.98
C LEU A 47 44.96 -6.68 34.74
N ARG A 48 45.21 -6.14 35.94
CA ARG A 48 44.20 -5.36 36.67
C ARG A 48 43.85 -4.07 35.96
N ALA A 49 44.84 -3.32 35.46
CA ALA A 49 44.59 -2.11 34.70
C ALA A 49 43.81 -2.38 33.40
N GLN A 50 44.13 -3.47 32.70
CA GLN A 50 43.38 -3.91 31.52
C GLN A 50 41.93 -4.29 31.85
N LEU A 51 41.70 -4.96 32.98
CA LEU A 51 40.35 -5.31 33.44
C LEU A 51 39.53 -4.07 33.80
N GLU A 52 40.11 -3.12 34.55
CA GLU A 52 39.45 -1.86 34.90
C GLU A 52 39.08 -1.04 33.65
N GLU A 53 39.99 -0.98 32.67
CA GLU A 53 39.72 -0.30 31.40
C GLU A 53 38.63 -1.02 30.58
N ALA A 54 38.64 -2.35 30.53
CA ALA A 54 37.59 -3.13 29.87
C ALA A 54 36.21 -2.96 30.55
N GLU A 55 36.17 -2.88 31.88
CA GLU A 55 34.95 -2.60 32.64
C GLU A 55 34.43 -1.19 32.37
N ARG A 56 35.32 -0.19 32.30
CA ARG A 56 34.96 1.19 31.92
C ARG A 56 34.37 1.25 30.52
N GLN A 57 35.04 0.66 29.53
CA GLN A 57 34.54 0.61 28.15
C GLN A 57 33.20 -0.10 28.05
N ARG A 58 33.01 -1.20 28.79
CA ARG A 58 31.73 -1.92 28.83
C ARG A 58 30.62 -1.06 29.43
N ALA A 59 30.90 -0.30 30.49
CA ALA A 59 29.94 0.63 31.08
C ALA A 59 29.55 1.75 30.09
N GLU A 60 30.52 2.33 29.39
CA GLU A 60 30.28 3.36 28.36
C GLU A 60 29.44 2.84 27.19
N VAL A 61 29.73 1.63 26.71
CA VAL A 61 28.93 0.98 25.66
C VAL A 61 27.51 0.70 26.14
N HIS A 62 27.35 0.27 27.39
CA HIS A 62 26.02 0.01 27.96
C HIS A 62 25.20 1.29 28.07
N GLN A 63 25.79 2.38 28.56
CA GLN A 63 25.14 3.68 28.64
C GLN A 63 24.77 4.22 27.25
N SER A 64 25.70 4.14 26.29
CA SER A 64 25.44 4.53 24.89
C SER A 64 24.30 3.71 24.26
N PHE A 65 24.22 2.41 24.57
CA PHE A 65 23.13 1.55 24.12
C PHE A 65 21.77 1.99 24.71
N GLU A 66 21.70 2.29 26.00
CA GLU A 66 20.49 2.82 26.64
C GLU A 66 20.06 4.17 26.02
N ASP A 67 21.00 5.08 25.78
CA ASP A 67 20.73 6.36 25.13
C ASP A 67 20.22 6.20 23.69
N ILE A 68 20.74 5.21 22.95
CA ILE A 68 20.25 4.89 21.60
C ILE A 68 18.85 4.28 21.68
N GLN A 69 18.59 3.38 22.63
CA GLN A 69 17.27 2.78 22.81
C GLN A 69 16.20 3.84 23.12
N MET A 70 16.52 4.80 24.01
CA MET A 70 15.62 5.90 24.32
C MET A 70 15.31 6.76 23.09
N ARG A 71 16.34 7.14 22.32
CA ARG A 71 16.15 7.91 21.08
C ARG A 71 15.34 7.16 20.03
N LEU A 72 15.55 5.84 19.90
CA LEU A 72 14.76 5.01 18.99
C LEU A 72 13.30 4.95 19.42
N PHE A 73 13.04 4.80 20.72
CA PHE A 73 11.68 4.80 21.26
C PHE A 73 10.96 6.13 21.03
N GLU A 74 11.63 7.25 21.26
CA GLU A 74 11.10 8.59 21.00
C GLU A 74 10.81 8.79 19.50
N ALA A 75 11.75 8.44 18.63
CA ALA A 75 11.56 8.52 17.19
C ALA A 75 10.41 7.62 16.68
N GLU A 76 10.25 6.42 17.26
CA GLU A 76 9.12 5.54 16.92
C GLU A 76 7.79 6.14 17.36
N LYS A 77 7.73 6.75 18.55
CA LYS A 77 6.54 7.43 19.07
C LYS A 77 6.16 8.62 18.20
N GLU A 78 7.12 9.46 17.81
CA GLU A 78 6.89 10.60 16.91
C GLU A 78 6.40 10.13 15.54
N ARG A 79 7.00 9.07 14.99
CA ARG A 79 6.57 8.49 13.72
C ARG A 79 5.14 7.97 13.79
N LYS A 80 4.77 7.28 14.87
CA LYS A 80 3.40 6.79 15.09
C LYS A 80 2.40 7.95 15.14
N ALA A 81 2.69 8.99 15.91
CA ALA A 81 1.83 10.17 16.00
C ALA A 81 1.66 10.86 14.64
N ALA A 82 2.74 11.02 13.87
CA ALA A 82 2.69 11.60 12.54
C ALA A 82 1.85 10.75 11.56
N VAL A 83 1.95 9.42 11.63
CA VAL A 83 1.13 8.50 10.82
C VAL A 83 -0.35 8.64 11.19
N GLU A 84 -0.69 8.62 12.48
CA GLU A 84 -2.07 8.78 12.96
C GLU A 84 -2.68 10.12 12.53
N GLU A 85 -1.90 11.21 12.59
CA GLU A 85 -2.32 12.52 12.09
C GLU A 85 -2.65 12.46 10.59
N LYS A 86 -1.76 11.89 9.77
CA LYS A 86 -1.99 11.75 8.32
C LYS A 86 -3.18 10.84 8.01
N GLU A 87 -3.35 9.73 8.71
CA GLU A 87 -4.51 8.85 8.57
C GLU A 87 -5.82 9.54 8.96
N SER A 88 -5.82 10.39 9.99
CA SER A 88 -6.99 11.21 10.34
C SER A 88 -7.32 12.24 9.26
N GLY A 89 -6.28 12.87 8.67
CA GLY A 89 -6.43 13.81 7.57
C GLY A 89 -6.98 13.16 6.29
N ILE A 90 -6.49 11.97 5.94
CA ILE A 90 -6.99 11.19 4.81
C ILE A 90 -8.48 10.85 5.01
N ARG A 91 -8.85 10.31 6.18
CA ARG A 91 -10.25 10.00 6.50
C ARG A 91 -11.18 11.21 6.38
N ALA A 92 -10.73 12.38 6.85
CA ALA A 92 -11.52 13.61 6.74
C ALA A 92 -11.70 14.08 5.28
N ILE A 93 -10.71 13.86 4.41
CA ILE A 93 -10.82 14.16 2.97
C ILE A 93 -11.74 13.16 2.29
N GLU A 94 -11.63 11.87 2.60
CA GLU A 94 -12.50 10.81 2.06
C GLU A 94 -13.97 11.07 2.40
N GLU A 95 -14.28 11.46 3.65
CA GLU A 95 -15.63 11.82 4.07
C GLU A 95 -16.18 13.02 3.27
N LYS A 96 -15.37 14.07 3.11
CA LYS A 96 -15.75 15.24 2.28
C LYS A 96 -15.96 14.86 0.82
N LEU A 97 -15.15 13.95 0.28
CA LEU A 97 -15.27 13.48 -1.09
C LEU A 97 -16.55 12.66 -1.29
N LEU A 98 -16.94 11.82 -0.33
CA LEU A 98 -18.22 11.11 -0.35
C LEU A 98 -19.41 12.08 -0.31
N LEU A 99 -19.39 13.07 0.59
CA LEU A 99 -20.42 14.11 0.67
C LEU A 99 -20.53 14.91 -0.63
N TRP A 100 -19.39 15.26 -1.23
CA TRP A 100 -19.35 15.96 -2.51
C TRP A 100 -19.89 15.10 -3.65
N LYS A 101 -19.53 13.81 -3.70
CA LYS A 101 -20.04 12.86 -4.68
C LYS A 101 -21.57 12.72 -4.61
N ASP A 102 -22.13 12.62 -3.40
CA ASP A 102 -23.58 12.57 -3.20
C ASP A 102 -24.27 13.87 -3.66
N LYS A 103 -23.67 15.03 -3.31
CA LYS A 103 -24.16 16.33 -3.79
C LYS A 103 -24.14 16.43 -5.32
N VAL A 104 -23.09 15.95 -5.98
CA VAL A 104 -22.97 15.96 -7.44
C VAL A 104 -23.97 15.00 -8.10
N LEU A 105 -24.16 13.80 -7.54
CA LEU A 105 -25.14 12.84 -8.04
C LEU A 105 -26.57 13.38 -7.93
N THR A 106 -26.90 14.02 -6.82
CA THR A 106 -28.24 14.61 -6.61
C THR A 106 -28.48 15.83 -7.49
N THR A 107 -27.48 16.68 -7.73
CA THR A 107 -27.61 17.78 -8.69
C THR A 107 -27.73 17.27 -10.12
N LYS A 108 -26.89 16.30 -10.51
CA LYS A 108 -26.95 15.69 -11.85
C LYS A 108 -28.32 15.05 -12.12
N ALA A 109 -28.85 14.27 -11.18
CA ALA A 109 -30.17 13.65 -11.34
C ALA A 109 -31.28 14.69 -11.52
N ARG A 110 -31.17 15.84 -10.84
CA ARG A 110 -32.11 16.97 -11.00
C ARG A 110 -31.98 17.61 -12.38
N ASP A 111 -30.75 17.83 -12.84
CA ASP A 111 -30.47 18.45 -14.13
C ASP A 111 -30.89 17.52 -15.28
N ASP A 112 -30.59 16.23 -15.19
CA ASP A 112 -31.05 15.20 -16.15
C ASP A 112 -32.58 15.15 -16.23
N ALA A 113 -33.27 15.21 -15.08
CA ALA A 113 -34.74 15.26 -15.05
C ALA A 113 -35.30 16.56 -15.67
N ARG A 114 -34.65 17.71 -15.44
CA ARG A 114 -35.03 18.99 -16.05
C ARG A 114 -34.82 18.96 -17.56
N ILE A 115 -33.68 18.46 -18.03
CA ILE A 115 -33.37 18.32 -19.45
C ILE A 115 -34.40 17.40 -20.12
N GLY A 116 -34.69 16.23 -19.54
CA GLY A 116 -35.70 15.32 -20.07
C GLY A 116 -37.10 15.94 -20.15
N SER A 117 -37.49 16.75 -19.15
CA SER A 117 -38.76 17.49 -19.17
C SER A 117 -38.79 18.55 -20.28
N LEU A 118 -37.69 19.28 -20.49
CA LEU A 118 -37.59 20.29 -21.55
C LEU A 118 -37.59 19.65 -22.93
N GLU A 119 -36.85 18.56 -23.12
CA GLU A 119 -36.85 17.78 -24.37
C GLU A 119 -38.24 17.25 -24.71
N GLY A 120 -38.95 16.69 -23.73
CA GLY A 120 -40.34 16.25 -23.91
C GLY A 120 -41.32 17.39 -24.23
N SER A 121 -41.12 18.57 -23.64
CA SER A 121 -41.93 19.76 -23.96
C SER A 121 -41.64 20.27 -25.37
N LEU A 122 -40.37 20.22 -25.79
CA LEU A 122 -39.92 20.67 -27.10
C LEU A 122 -40.39 19.75 -28.22
N THR A 123 -40.42 18.43 -28.00
CA THR A 123 -41.02 17.48 -28.96
C THR A 123 -42.52 17.67 -29.08
N ALA A 124 -43.24 17.83 -27.96
CA ALA A 124 -44.68 18.11 -27.98
C ALA A 124 -45.00 19.43 -28.71
N ALA A 125 -44.30 20.51 -28.37
CA ALA A 125 -44.46 21.80 -29.03
C ALA A 125 -44.13 21.74 -30.52
N ARG A 126 -43.11 20.97 -30.92
CA ARG A 126 -42.77 20.74 -32.33
C ARG A 126 -43.88 20.01 -33.07
N ASP A 127 -44.43 18.95 -32.48
CA ASP A 127 -45.53 18.18 -33.07
C ASP A 127 -46.80 19.04 -33.24
N ASP A 128 -47.13 19.85 -32.22
CA ASP A 128 -48.28 20.74 -32.25
C ASP A 128 -48.08 21.88 -33.26
N ALA A 129 -46.89 22.47 -33.32
CA ALA A 129 -46.53 23.43 -34.35
C ALA A 129 -46.63 22.82 -35.76
N SER A 130 -46.16 21.58 -35.98
CA SER A 130 -46.29 20.89 -37.27
C SER A 130 -47.75 20.64 -37.66
N LYS A 131 -48.61 20.24 -36.72
CA LYS A 131 -50.06 20.09 -36.98
C LYS A 131 -50.71 21.43 -37.34
N LEU A 132 -50.43 22.48 -36.58
CA LEU A 132 -50.97 23.81 -36.81
C LEU A 132 -50.49 24.40 -38.16
N VAL A 133 -49.20 24.24 -38.50
CA VAL A 133 -48.64 24.63 -39.80
C VAL A 133 -49.37 23.90 -40.93
N LYS A 134 -49.59 22.59 -40.80
CA LYS A 134 -50.34 21.81 -41.80
C LYS A 134 -51.78 22.32 -41.96
N CYS A 135 -52.49 22.56 -40.86
CA CYS A 135 -53.84 23.13 -40.90
C CYS A 135 -53.89 24.51 -41.58
N LEU A 136 -52.90 25.37 -41.32
CA LEU A 136 -52.80 26.69 -41.96
C LEU A 136 -52.47 26.58 -43.45
N LEU A 137 -51.58 25.67 -43.85
CA LEU A 137 -51.28 25.39 -45.25
C LEU A 137 -52.51 24.87 -46.01
N ASP A 138 -53.28 23.95 -45.41
CA ASP A 138 -54.53 23.43 -45.99
C ASP A 138 -55.55 24.56 -46.18
N LEU A 139 -55.71 25.45 -45.18
CA LEU A 139 -56.59 26.63 -45.27
C LEU A 139 -56.15 27.62 -46.35
N LEU A 140 -54.85 27.92 -46.42
CA LEU A 140 -54.28 28.81 -47.43
C LEU A 140 -54.44 28.22 -48.84
N SER A 141 -54.26 26.91 -48.99
CA SER A 141 -54.49 26.18 -50.24
C SER A 141 -55.94 26.31 -50.72
N VAL A 142 -56.91 26.08 -49.83
CA VAL A 142 -58.35 26.25 -50.14
C VAL A 142 -58.70 27.70 -50.49
N ALA A 143 -58.01 28.68 -49.89
CA ALA A 143 -58.19 30.09 -50.18
C ALA A 143 -57.52 30.55 -51.50
N GLY A 144 -56.83 29.66 -52.22
CA GLY A 144 -56.13 29.99 -53.47
C GLY A 144 -54.79 30.73 -53.24
N GLU A 145 -54.30 30.75 -52.01
CA GLU A 145 -53.03 31.38 -51.60
C GLU A 145 -51.84 30.43 -51.77
N ALA A 146 -51.91 29.42 -52.63
CA ALA A 146 -50.90 28.36 -52.69
C ALA A 146 -49.49 28.92 -52.94
N ALA A 147 -48.56 28.64 -52.03
CA ALA A 147 -47.15 28.56 -52.38
C ALA A 147 -46.66 27.15 -52.16
N VAL A 148 -45.69 26.78 -52.99
CA VAL A 148 -44.77 25.68 -52.75
C VAL A 148 -43.92 26.08 -51.56
N VAL A 149 -44.38 25.74 -50.36
CA VAL A 149 -43.53 25.72 -49.17
C VAL A 149 -42.93 24.33 -49.15
N ASP A 150 -41.66 24.23 -49.53
CA ASP A 150 -40.93 22.97 -49.53
C ASP A 150 -40.57 22.66 -48.07
N VAL A 151 -41.56 22.13 -47.33
CA VAL A 151 -41.39 21.68 -45.95
C VAL A 151 -40.48 20.46 -45.98
N SER A 152 -39.18 20.71 -46.03
CA SER A 152 -38.19 19.65 -45.85
C SER A 152 -38.36 19.07 -44.45
N GLU A 153 -38.45 17.74 -44.37
CA GLU A 153 -38.59 16.99 -43.10
C GLU A 153 -37.42 17.25 -42.12
N SER A 154 -36.34 17.90 -42.61
CA SER A 154 -35.13 18.24 -41.88
C SER A 154 -35.22 19.60 -41.17
N GLY A 155 -36.12 19.76 -40.19
CA GLY A 155 -35.98 20.55 -38.96
C GLY A 155 -35.45 22.02 -38.94
N GLU A 156 -35.00 22.60 -40.05
CA GLU A 156 -34.42 23.94 -40.16
C GLU A 156 -35.45 24.89 -40.80
N CYS A 157 -36.62 25.03 -40.19
CA CYS A 157 -37.77 25.78 -40.73
C CYS A 157 -38.11 27.05 -39.93
N GLU A 158 -37.17 27.64 -39.19
CA GLU A 158 -37.47 28.89 -38.45
C GLU A 158 -37.91 30.04 -39.35
N ALA A 159 -37.30 30.15 -40.54
CA ALA A 159 -37.63 31.15 -41.56
C ALA A 159 -38.99 30.88 -42.23
N ASP A 160 -39.46 29.64 -42.22
CA ASP A 160 -40.66 29.21 -42.93
C ASP A 160 -41.94 29.55 -42.14
N VAL A 161 -41.92 29.37 -40.82
CA VAL A 161 -43.06 29.63 -39.92
C VAL A 161 -43.38 31.14 -39.83
N ALA A 162 -42.37 32.01 -39.79
CA ALA A 162 -42.58 33.46 -39.76
C ALA A 162 -43.24 33.97 -41.06
N SER A 163 -42.83 33.41 -42.20
CA SER A 163 -43.43 33.72 -43.50
C SER A 163 -44.89 33.23 -43.60
N LEU A 164 -45.17 32.06 -43.02
CA LEU A 164 -46.51 31.45 -42.92
C LEU A 164 -47.45 32.30 -42.05
N LEU A 165 -46.98 32.76 -40.90
CA LEU A 165 -47.72 33.66 -40.01
C LEU A 165 -48.09 34.98 -40.73
N SER A 166 -47.13 35.61 -41.40
CA SER A 166 -47.35 36.84 -42.18
C SER A 166 -48.42 36.66 -43.28
N ARG A 167 -48.45 35.49 -43.93
CA ARG A 167 -49.46 35.17 -44.94
C ARG A 167 -50.83 34.86 -44.35
N ALA A 168 -50.88 34.12 -43.25
CA ALA A 168 -52.11 33.89 -42.52
C ALA A 168 -52.74 35.21 -42.03
N GLU A 169 -51.93 36.17 -41.56
CA GLU A 169 -52.38 37.53 -41.23
C GLU A 169 -52.96 38.26 -42.45
N SER A 170 -52.26 38.23 -43.58
CA SER A 170 -52.73 38.83 -44.83
C SER A 170 -54.05 38.22 -45.32
N LEU A 171 -54.19 36.89 -45.22
CA LEU A 171 -55.45 36.20 -45.50
C LEU A 171 -56.54 36.65 -44.52
N HIS A 172 -56.28 36.66 -43.22
CA HIS A 172 -57.24 37.06 -42.19
C HIS A 172 -57.79 38.48 -42.44
N VAL A 173 -56.91 39.44 -42.74
CA VAL A 173 -57.30 40.83 -43.06
C VAL A 173 -58.15 40.90 -44.32
N ARG A 174 -57.78 40.16 -45.39
CA ARG A 174 -58.57 40.11 -46.62
C ARG A 174 -59.91 39.44 -46.42
N LEU A 175 -59.97 38.32 -45.72
CA LEU A 175 -61.20 37.59 -45.43
C LEU A 175 -62.17 38.48 -44.67
N LYS A 176 -61.69 39.14 -43.61
CA LYS A 176 -62.47 40.10 -42.81
C LYS A 176 -63.02 41.25 -43.65
N LYS A 177 -62.20 41.82 -44.54
CA LYS A 177 -62.62 42.92 -45.44
C LYS A 177 -63.65 42.47 -46.47
N SER A 178 -63.46 41.30 -47.10
CA SER A 178 -64.39 40.73 -48.08
C SER A 178 -65.73 40.36 -47.46
N LEU A 179 -65.72 39.81 -46.24
CA LEU A 179 -66.94 39.44 -45.51
C LEU A 179 -67.74 40.65 -45.04
N MET A 180 -67.07 41.73 -44.65
CA MET A 180 -67.71 43.03 -44.39
C MET A 180 -68.42 43.60 -45.63
N LEU A 181 -67.88 43.36 -46.83
CA LEU A 181 -68.48 43.81 -48.09
C LEU A 181 -69.68 42.96 -48.54
N LEU A 182 -69.73 41.68 -48.15
CA LEU A 182 -70.77 40.72 -48.57
C LEU A 182 -72.00 40.70 -47.62
N ASP A 183 -71.95 41.39 -46.47
CA ASP A 183 -73.00 41.44 -45.43
C ASP A 183 -73.49 40.05 -44.92
N VAL A 184 -72.69 39.00 -45.12
CA VAL A 184 -72.98 37.63 -44.67
C VAL A 184 -72.55 37.45 -43.22
N ARG A 185 -73.27 38.08 -42.29
CA ARG A 185 -72.85 38.20 -40.88
C ARG A 185 -72.90 36.90 -40.07
N TYR A 186 -73.70 35.90 -40.48
CA TYR A 186 -74.01 34.75 -39.63
C TYR A 186 -73.22 33.47 -39.91
N ALA A 187 -72.64 33.29 -41.11
CA ALA A 187 -71.87 32.09 -41.46
C ALA A 187 -70.35 32.32 -41.51
N SER A 188 -69.90 33.57 -41.50
CA SER A 188 -68.52 33.94 -41.84
C SER A 188 -67.66 34.43 -40.66
N VAL A 189 -68.31 34.89 -39.59
CA VAL A 189 -67.67 35.21 -38.30
C VAL A 189 -66.93 34.01 -37.71
N PRO A 190 -67.47 32.77 -37.73
CA PRO A 190 -66.76 31.60 -37.20
C PRO A 190 -65.45 31.30 -37.92
N LEU A 191 -65.37 31.57 -39.24
CA LEU A 191 -64.18 31.31 -40.05
C LEU A 191 -63.04 32.29 -39.74
N VAL A 192 -63.39 33.58 -39.58
CA VAL A 192 -62.45 34.63 -39.16
C VAL A 192 -61.94 34.36 -37.74
N GLU A 193 -62.82 33.91 -36.84
CA GLU A 193 -62.46 33.53 -35.46
C GLU A 193 -61.57 32.28 -35.42
N VAL A 194 -61.85 31.26 -36.22
CA VAL A 194 -61.01 30.05 -36.31
C VAL A 194 -59.61 30.39 -36.81
N VAL A 195 -59.47 31.20 -37.86
CA VAL A 195 -58.14 31.62 -38.35
C VAL A 195 -57.40 32.47 -37.31
N ALA A 196 -58.10 33.37 -36.61
CA ALA A 196 -57.50 34.15 -35.52
C ALA A 196 -57.05 33.26 -34.34
N SER A 197 -57.84 32.25 -33.98
CA SER A 197 -57.51 31.29 -32.92
C SER A 197 -56.28 30.46 -33.28
N LEU A 198 -56.24 29.90 -34.49
CA LEU A 198 -55.09 29.13 -34.98
C LEU A 198 -53.82 29.97 -35.06
N PHE A 199 -53.93 31.24 -35.47
CA PHE A 199 -52.80 32.16 -35.49
C PHE A 199 -52.26 32.43 -34.09
N LYS A 200 -53.17 32.69 -33.14
CA LYS A 200 -52.82 32.92 -31.73
C LYS A 200 -52.12 31.69 -31.15
N GLU A 201 -52.71 30.51 -31.30
CA GLU A 201 -52.14 29.24 -30.81
C GLU A 201 -50.77 28.95 -31.45
N LEU A 202 -50.59 29.17 -32.76
CA LEU A 202 -49.28 28.98 -33.42
C LEU A 202 -48.24 29.95 -32.87
N SER A 203 -48.61 31.22 -32.64
CA SER A 203 -47.70 32.23 -32.10
C SER A 203 -47.29 31.95 -30.65
N GLU A 204 -48.21 31.45 -29.83
CA GLU A 204 -47.96 31.04 -28.45
C GLU A 204 -47.05 29.80 -28.41
N THR A 205 -47.37 28.77 -29.21
CA THR A 205 -46.57 27.55 -29.32
C THR A 205 -45.15 27.83 -29.82
N ARG A 206 -44.99 28.75 -30.80
CA ARG A 206 -43.66 29.17 -31.28
C ARG A 206 -42.86 29.86 -30.17
N ARG A 207 -43.49 30.75 -29.40
CA ARG A 207 -42.82 31.44 -28.29
C ARG A 207 -42.35 30.46 -27.22
N GLU A 208 -43.18 29.48 -26.88
CA GLU A 208 -42.83 28.42 -25.92
C GLU A 208 -41.69 27.54 -26.43
N PHE A 209 -41.71 27.18 -27.72
CA PHE A 209 -40.63 26.44 -28.38
C PHE A 209 -39.30 27.22 -28.33
N ASP A 210 -39.32 28.50 -28.68
CA ASP A 210 -38.13 29.36 -28.69
C ASP A 210 -37.55 29.51 -27.26
N GLN A 211 -38.43 29.67 -26.26
CA GLN A 211 -38.04 29.77 -24.86
C GLN A 211 -37.43 28.46 -24.35
N ALA A 212 -38.06 27.31 -24.60
CA ALA A 212 -37.54 26.00 -24.22
C ALA A 212 -36.20 25.69 -24.90
N SER A 213 -36.06 26.06 -26.18
CA SER A 213 -34.82 25.90 -26.96
C SER A 213 -33.69 26.76 -26.38
N ALA A 214 -33.97 27.99 -25.99
CA ALA A 214 -32.99 28.88 -25.35
C ALA A 214 -32.54 28.36 -23.99
N GLU A 215 -33.47 27.87 -23.15
CA GLU A 215 -33.14 27.26 -21.87
C GLU A 215 -32.28 25.99 -22.02
N LEU A 216 -32.59 25.14 -22.99
CA LEU A 216 -31.83 23.92 -23.27
C LEU A 216 -30.41 24.24 -23.74
N LEU A 217 -30.25 25.26 -24.60
CA LEU A 217 -28.94 25.77 -25.01
C LEU A 217 -28.12 26.31 -23.83
N CYS A 218 -28.75 27.03 -22.89
CA CYS A 218 -28.08 27.48 -21.67
C CYS A 218 -27.62 26.29 -20.82
N CYS A 219 -28.49 25.30 -20.57
CA CYS A 219 -28.11 24.11 -19.81
C CYS A 219 -26.95 23.33 -20.45
N ARG A 220 -26.92 23.22 -21.79
CA ARG A 220 -25.80 22.58 -22.51
C ARG A 220 -24.49 23.33 -22.32
N ARG A 221 -24.52 24.66 -22.41
CA ARG A 221 -23.34 25.50 -22.20
C ARG A 221 -22.79 25.38 -20.77
N ASP A 222 -23.68 25.40 -19.78
CA ASP A 222 -23.30 25.25 -18.37
C ASP A 222 -22.65 23.87 -18.13
N PHE A 223 -23.19 22.81 -18.75
CA PHE A 223 -22.60 21.48 -18.69
C PHE A 223 -21.19 21.42 -19.32
N GLU A 224 -21.00 22.03 -20.48
CA GLU A 224 -19.69 22.14 -21.13
C GLU A 224 -18.68 22.89 -20.24
N GLU A 225 -19.09 24.02 -19.64
CA GLU A 225 -18.23 24.80 -18.73
C GLU A 225 -17.84 24.02 -17.48
N VAL A 226 -18.77 23.28 -16.87
CA VAL A 226 -18.45 22.43 -15.72
C VAL A 226 -17.49 21.31 -16.12
N THR A 227 -17.66 20.73 -17.31
CA THR A 227 -16.80 19.66 -17.83
C THR A 227 -15.38 20.16 -18.09
N THR A 228 -15.22 21.35 -18.67
CA THR A 228 -13.89 21.94 -18.87
C THR A 228 -13.21 22.26 -17.53
N ARG A 229 -13.93 22.87 -16.58
CA ARG A 229 -13.40 23.13 -15.23
C ARG A 229 -13.00 21.85 -14.51
N LEU A 230 -13.76 20.75 -14.67
CA LEU A 230 -13.41 19.45 -14.11
C LEU A 230 -12.06 18.97 -14.68
N SER A 231 -11.89 19.01 -16.01
CA SER A 231 -10.63 18.60 -16.66
C SER A 231 -9.43 19.45 -16.22
N GLU A 232 -9.63 20.76 -15.99
CA GLU A 232 -8.58 21.65 -15.46
C GLU A 232 -8.20 21.34 -14.02
N VAL A 233 -9.16 20.90 -13.19
CA VAL A 233 -8.89 20.47 -11.82
C VAL A 233 -8.16 19.13 -11.83
N GLU A 234 -8.59 18.18 -12.65
CA GLU A 234 -7.93 16.87 -12.83
C GLU A 234 -6.46 17.05 -13.24
N GLY A 235 -6.18 17.89 -14.26
CA GLY A 235 -4.81 18.20 -14.66
C GLY A 235 -3.97 18.92 -13.60
N ARG A 236 -4.60 19.72 -12.72
CA ARG A 236 -3.92 20.33 -11.57
C ARG A 236 -3.60 19.31 -10.47
N VAL A 237 -4.49 18.34 -10.24
CA VAL A 237 -4.25 17.26 -9.27
C VAL A 237 -3.09 16.38 -9.76
N GLU A 238 -3.09 15.99 -11.03
CA GLU A 238 -2.01 15.21 -11.64
C GLU A 238 -0.65 15.93 -11.56
N SER A 239 -0.62 17.25 -11.72
CA SER A 239 0.61 18.04 -11.63
C SER A 239 1.02 18.42 -10.20
N SER A 240 0.12 18.30 -9.21
CA SER A 240 0.40 18.63 -7.80
C SER A 240 1.35 17.63 -7.12
N VAL A 241 1.39 16.39 -7.60
CA VAL A 241 2.36 15.39 -7.15
C VAL A 241 3.61 15.54 -8.02
N SER A 242 4.62 16.24 -7.51
CA SER A 242 5.89 16.40 -8.22
C SER A 242 6.48 15.03 -8.55
N PRO A 243 6.66 14.68 -9.84
CA PRO A 243 7.26 13.40 -10.24
C PRO A 243 8.64 13.20 -9.62
N ALA A 244 9.38 14.29 -9.39
CA ALA A 244 10.68 14.26 -8.73
C ALA A 244 10.59 13.73 -7.28
N VAL A 245 9.57 14.13 -6.52
CA VAL A 245 9.37 13.66 -5.14
C VAL A 245 9.00 12.19 -5.12
N VAL A 246 8.18 11.73 -6.06
CA VAL A 246 7.84 10.30 -6.20
C VAL A 246 9.09 9.48 -6.52
N THR A 247 9.88 9.89 -7.51
CA THR A 247 11.13 9.19 -7.86
C THR A 247 12.15 9.19 -6.71
N GLU A 248 12.24 10.28 -5.93
CA GLU A 248 13.10 10.36 -4.76
C GLU A 248 12.65 9.39 -3.66
N LEU A 249 11.34 9.31 -3.40
CA LEU A 249 10.77 8.36 -2.44
C LEU A 249 10.96 6.91 -2.88
N GLU A 250 10.75 6.61 -4.16
CA GLU A 250 11.00 5.28 -4.74
C GLU A 250 12.48 4.88 -4.62
N ALA A 251 13.40 5.80 -4.94
CA ALA A 251 14.83 5.57 -4.79
C ALA A 251 15.21 5.35 -3.32
N ARG A 252 14.66 6.14 -2.40
CA ARG A 252 14.90 5.98 -0.96
C ARG A 252 14.33 4.65 -0.43
N ASN A 253 13.18 4.22 -0.95
CA ASN A 253 12.59 2.94 -0.59
C ASN A 253 13.47 1.77 -1.07
N SER A 254 13.94 1.84 -2.31
CA SER A 254 14.88 0.86 -2.89
C SER A 254 16.17 0.75 -2.06
N GLN A 255 16.73 1.89 -1.63
CA GLN A 255 17.90 1.91 -0.74
C GLN A 255 17.62 1.29 0.64
N LEU A 256 16.42 1.49 1.21
CA LEU A 256 16.05 0.90 2.49
C LEU A 256 15.86 -0.61 2.37
N GLU A 257 15.28 -1.09 1.27
CA GLU A 257 15.14 -2.52 0.98
C GLU A 257 16.51 -3.19 0.87
N GLU A 258 17.45 -2.59 0.13
CA GLU A 258 18.83 -3.10 0.02
C GLU A 258 19.53 -3.16 1.40
N LYS A 259 19.39 -2.11 2.22
CA LYS A 259 19.92 -2.11 3.59
C LYS A 259 19.30 -3.21 4.45
N CYS A 260 18.00 -3.44 4.34
CA CYS A 260 17.31 -4.51 5.05
C CYS A 260 17.80 -5.89 4.59
N GLU A 261 18.04 -6.10 3.30
CA GLU A 261 18.63 -7.34 2.80
C GLU A 261 20.04 -7.58 3.32
N LEU A 262 20.89 -6.55 3.35
CA LEU A 262 22.23 -6.64 3.91
C LEU A 262 22.20 -7.02 5.38
N LEU A 263 21.32 -6.39 6.18
CA LEU A 263 21.10 -6.74 7.58
C LEU A 263 20.65 -8.20 7.75
N ARG A 264 19.71 -8.68 6.92
CA ARG A 264 19.27 -10.09 6.95
C ARG A 264 20.42 -11.05 6.62
N ARG A 265 21.25 -10.74 5.62
CA ARG A 265 22.43 -11.53 5.26
C ARG A 265 23.45 -11.56 6.40
N GLU A 266 23.71 -10.43 7.04
CA GLU A 266 24.65 -10.34 8.16
C GLU A 266 24.14 -11.11 9.39
N MET A 267 22.86 -10.96 9.75
CA MET A 267 22.25 -11.76 10.82
C MET A 267 22.35 -13.27 10.54
N LYS A 268 22.21 -13.69 9.27
CA LYS A 268 22.40 -15.09 8.89
C LYS A 268 23.85 -15.53 9.10
N ARG A 269 24.84 -14.73 8.67
CA ARG A 269 26.27 -15.03 8.88
C ARG A 269 26.61 -15.15 10.36
N GLN A 270 26.11 -14.23 11.20
CA GLN A 270 26.34 -14.26 12.65
C GLN A 270 25.75 -15.52 13.29
N ARG A 271 24.53 -15.92 12.91
CA ARG A 271 23.93 -17.17 13.38
C ARG A 271 24.75 -18.40 12.97
N GLU A 272 25.22 -18.45 11.73
CA GLU A 272 26.07 -19.55 11.25
C GLU A 272 27.43 -19.57 11.96
N ALA A 273 28.06 -18.42 12.18
CA ALA A 273 29.32 -18.30 12.92
C ALA A 273 29.16 -18.79 14.36
N PHE A 274 28.11 -18.35 15.04
CA PHE A 274 27.77 -18.80 16.39
C PHE A 274 27.52 -20.32 16.46
N GLN A 275 26.82 -20.89 15.47
CA GLN A 275 26.62 -22.34 15.41
C GLN A 275 27.92 -23.12 15.17
N ARG A 276 28.83 -22.62 14.31
CA ARG A 276 30.16 -23.22 14.11
C ARG A 276 30.99 -23.18 15.38
N GLU A 277 30.98 -22.06 16.09
CA GLU A 277 31.69 -21.90 17.36
C GLU A 277 31.14 -22.85 18.42
N LYS A 278 29.81 -22.96 18.55
CA LYS A 278 29.17 -23.93 19.43
C LYS A 278 29.53 -25.38 19.08
N ALA A 279 29.59 -25.72 17.80
CA ALA A 279 30.03 -27.04 17.35
C ALA A 279 31.50 -27.30 17.69
N GLN A 280 32.39 -26.33 17.50
CA GLN A 280 33.81 -26.43 17.88
C GLN A 280 33.99 -26.58 19.40
N GLN A 281 33.26 -25.81 20.21
CA GLN A 281 33.28 -25.93 21.67
C GLN A 281 32.78 -27.31 22.14
N SER A 282 31.77 -27.90 21.47
CA SER A 282 31.30 -29.25 21.79
C SER A 282 32.33 -30.35 21.48
N ILE A 283 33.17 -30.14 20.46
CA ILE A 283 34.26 -31.06 20.11
C ILE A 283 35.43 -30.90 21.11
N SER A 284 35.79 -29.67 21.47
CA SER A 284 36.84 -29.40 22.47
C SER A 284 36.45 -29.83 23.90
N ALA A 285 35.17 -29.79 24.26
CA ALA A 285 34.69 -30.32 25.54
C ALA A 285 34.76 -31.87 25.61
N SER A 286 34.66 -32.55 24.46
CA SER A 286 34.76 -34.01 24.40
C SER A 286 36.20 -34.56 24.48
N SER A 287 37.23 -33.73 24.22
CA SER A 287 38.63 -34.10 24.39
C SER A 287 39.20 -33.86 25.80
N ALA A 288 38.50 -33.12 26.66
CA ALA A 288 38.97 -32.76 28.00
C ALA A 288 38.55 -33.74 29.12
N VAL A 289 37.81 -34.81 28.80
CA VAL A 289 37.27 -35.77 29.80
C VAL A 289 38.22 -36.95 30.05
N GLN A 290 39.41 -36.97 29.45
CA GLN A 290 40.33 -38.11 29.54
C GLN A 290 41.72 -37.76 30.10
N GLU A 291 41.78 -36.95 31.17
CA GLU A 291 42.98 -36.89 32.03
C GLU A 291 42.62 -36.31 33.40
N GLY A 292 42.43 -37.18 34.39
CA GLY A 292 42.01 -36.78 35.73
C GLY A 292 41.93 -37.95 36.70
N GLY A 293 42.99 -38.76 36.76
CA GLY A 293 43.08 -39.90 37.66
C GLY A 293 44.41 -39.92 38.39
N ALA A 294 44.33 -39.97 39.73
CA ALA A 294 45.40 -40.20 40.70
C ALA A 294 46.25 -38.98 41.10
N THR A 295 46.08 -38.51 42.33
CA THR A 295 47.08 -38.62 43.42
C THR A 295 46.53 -37.98 44.70
N LEU A 296 45.94 -38.77 45.60
CA LEU A 296 45.80 -38.39 47.01
C LEU A 296 46.09 -39.62 47.87
N ARG A 297 47.33 -39.72 48.34
CA ARG A 297 47.69 -40.59 49.46
C ARG A 297 48.68 -39.88 50.38
N ALA A 298 48.22 -39.68 51.61
CA ALA A 298 48.95 -39.48 52.85
C ALA A 298 49.81 -38.21 53.02
N MET A 299 49.36 -37.30 53.90
CA MET A 299 50.13 -36.93 55.10
C MET A 299 49.16 -36.61 56.24
N ALA A 300 49.30 -37.33 57.36
CA ALA A 300 48.64 -37.04 58.61
C ALA A 300 49.63 -36.34 59.55
N GLY A 301 49.17 -35.29 60.24
CA GLY A 301 49.84 -34.72 61.42
C GLY A 301 50.06 -33.21 61.34
N GLY A 302 49.18 -32.44 62.02
CA GLY A 302 49.49 -31.07 62.47
C GLY A 302 48.75 -29.88 61.83
N VAL A 303 47.67 -30.08 61.05
CA VAL A 303 47.06 -29.00 60.21
C VAL A 303 45.55 -28.80 60.45
N PHE A 304 45.01 -29.15 61.61
CA PHE A 304 43.54 -29.19 61.79
C PHE A 304 42.82 -27.83 61.67
N GLU A 305 43.39 -26.71 62.14
CA GLU A 305 42.70 -25.41 62.07
C GLU A 305 42.88 -24.70 60.72
N LYS A 306 44.07 -24.77 60.14
CA LYS A 306 44.36 -24.15 58.83
C LYS A 306 43.65 -24.88 57.68
N ASP A 307 43.54 -26.22 57.76
CA ASP A 307 42.79 -27.00 56.77
C ASP A 307 41.28 -26.84 56.95
N MET A 308 40.75 -26.72 58.18
CA MET A 308 39.33 -26.43 58.39
C MET A 308 38.94 -25.05 57.86
N LEU A 309 39.75 -24.01 58.10
CA LEU A 309 39.49 -22.67 57.56
C LEU A 309 39.59 -22.65 56.03
N SER A 310 40.58 -23.36 55.45
CA SER A 310 40.69 -23.53 54.00
C SER A 310 39.46 -24.24 53.41
N LEU A 311 39.00 -25.31 54.06
CA LEU A 311 37.82 -26.07 53.64
C LEU A 311 36.54 -25.23 53.74
N ALA A 312 36.37 -24.45 54.82
CA ALA A 312 35.23 -23.55 55.00
C ALA A 312 35.23 -22.43 53.95
N ASN A 313 36.40 -21.89 53.62
CA ASN A 313 36.52 -20.85 52.60
C ASN A 313 36.24 -21.42 51.19
N GLN A 314 36.74 -22.64 50.90
CA GLN A 314 36.43 -23.35 49.66
C GLN A 314 34.94 -23.72 49.56
N GLN A 315 34.30 -24.10 50.67
CA GLN A 315 32.87 -24.36 50.72
C GLN A 315 32.06 -23.08 50.48
N SER A 316 32.45 -21.95 51.08
CA SER A 316 31.83 -20.65 50.85
C SER A 316 31.96 -20.19 49.38
N GLN A 317 33.12 -20.40 48.76
CA GLN A 317 33.33 -20.12 47.34
C GLN A 317 32.43 -20.96 46.44
N ARG A 318 32.34 -22.27 46.69
CA ARG A 318 31.42 -23.17 45.98
C ARG A 318 29.97 -22.76 46.17
N ASP A 319 29.56 -22.40 47.38
CA ASP A 319 28.18 -21.98 47.66
C ASP A 319 27.84 -20.66 46.95
N ASN A 320 28.79 -19.72 46.88
CA ASN A 320 28.61 -18.47 46.13
C ASN A 320 28.55 -18.71 44.63
N GLU A 321 29.37 -19.62 44.10
CA GLU A 321 29.34 -20.02 42.69
C GLU A 321 28.03 -20.72 42.34
N ILE A 322 27.56 -21.64 43.19
CA ILE A 322 26.25 -22.30 43.03
C ILE A 322 25.12 -21.27 43.04
N ARG A 323 25.16 -20.26 43.92
CA ARG A 323 24.16 -19.17 43.92
C ARG A 323 24.21 -18.36 42.62
N ARG A 324 25.41 -18.00 42.16
CA ARG A 324 25.59 -17.26 40.89
C ARG A 324 25.07 -18.06 39.69
N LEU A 325 25.39 -19.35 39.62
CA LEU A 325 24.91 -20.25 38.57
C LEU A 325 23.39 -20.42 38.62
N ARG A 326 22.78 -20.51 39.80
CA ARG A 326 21.31 -20.56 39.94
C ARG A 326 20.63 -19.29 39.44
N VAL A 327 21.19 -18.11 39.73
CA VAL A 327 20.66 -16.84 39.22
C VAL A 327 20.79 -16.76 37.70
N GLN A 328 21.94 -17.19 37.15
CA GLN A 328 22.14 -17.26 35.70
C GLN A 328 21.18 -18.25 35.02
N LEU A 329 20.95 -19.41 35.64
CA LEU A 329 20.00 -20.40 35.15
C LEU A 329 18.59 -19.82 35.09
N GLN A 330 18.12 -19.16 36.15
CA GLN A 330 16.81 -18.51 36.17
C GLN A 330 16.68 -17.37 35.14
N ALA A 331 17.74 -16.60 34.94
CA ALA A 331 17.77 -15.55 33.93
C ALA A 331 17.67 -16.14 32.51
N LEU A 332 18.40 -17.22 32.23
CA LEU A 332 18.34 -17.94 30.96
C LEU A 332 16.99 -18.61 30.74
N GLU A 333 16.39 -19.22 31.76
CA GLU A 333 15.04 -19.80 31.69
C GLU A 333 14.00 -18.74 31.35
N LYS A 334 14.07 -17.56 31.99
CA LYS A 334 13.20 -16.43 31.70
C LYS A 334 13.38 -15.92 30.27
N MET A 335 14.63 -15.78 29.81
CA MET A 335 14.92 -15.35 28.44
C MET A 335 14.45 -16.37 27.40
N ASN A 336 14.58 -17.68 27.70
CA ASN A 336 14.14 -18.74 26.81
C ASN A 336 12.60 -18.78 26.70
N ALA A 337 11.89 -18.60 27.83
CA ALA A 337 10.44 -18.46 27.83
C ALA A 337 9.97 -17.24 27.02
N GLU A 338 10.70 -16.12 27.09
CA GLU A 338 10.39 -14.93 26.29
C GLU A 338 10.64 -15.14 24.80
N LEU A 339 11.77 -15.77 24.44
CA LEU A 339 12.06 -16.15 23.06
C LEU A 339 11.02 -17.11 22.49
N GLN A 340 10.53 -18.06 23.29
CA GLN A 340 9.45 -18.96 22.87
C GLN A 340 8.17 -18.19 22.55
N ARG A 341 7.75 -17.25 23.41
CA ARG A 341 6.58 -16.39 23.13
C ARG A 341 6.77 -15.56 21.87
N GLN A 342 7.95 -14.99 21.68
CA GLN A 342 8.26 -14.23 20.46
C GLN A 342 8.25 -15.11 19.21
N CYS A 343 8.75 -16.34 19.30
CA CYS A 343 8.66 -17.32 18.21
C CYS A 343 7.21 -17.70 17.89
N GLU A 344 6.38 -17.95 18.91
CA GLU A 344 4.95 -18.24 18.73
C GLU A 344 4.21 -17.07 18.07
N HIS A 345 4.47 -15.84 18.55
CA HIS A 345 3.90 -14.63 17.95
C HIS A 345 4.35 -14.44 16.49
N ASN A 346 5.65 -14.58 16.21
CA ASN A 346 6.18 -14.46 14.86
C ASN A 346 5.60 -15.53 13.93
N ASN A 347 5.43 -16.77 14.40
CA ASN A 347 4.80 -17.84 13.63
C ASN A 347 3.32 -17.52 13.32
N ALA A 348 2.59 -16.95 14.27
CA ALA A 348 1.21 -16.53 14.05
C ALA A 348 1.12 -15.40 13.00
N VAL A 349 2.01 -14.40 13.08
CA VAL A 349 2.10 -13.31 12.10
C VAL A 349 2.46 -13.83 10.70
N VAL A 350 3.42 -14.77 10.60
CA VAL A 350 3.78 -15.40 9.33
C VAL A 350 2.62 -16.19 8.73
N ALA A 351 1.86 -16.92 9.56
CA ALA A 351 0.68 -17.64 9.10
C ALA A 351 -0.39 -16.68 8.55
N GLN A 352 -0.62 -15.56 9.24
CA GLN A 352 -1.55 -14.52 8.79
C GLN A 352 -1.11 -13.90 7.46
N TYR A 353 0.15 -13.50 7.32
CA TYR A 353 0.64 -12.94 6.05
C TYR A 353 0.60 -13.97 4.91
N THR A 354 0.83 -15.25 5.21
CA THR A 354 0.70 -16.31 4.19
C THR A 354 -0.73 -16.38 3.67
N GLN A 355 -1.72 -16.32 4.57
CA GLN A 355 -3.14 -16.29 4.20
C GLN A 355 -3.50 -15.04 3.39
N ASP A 356 -3.02 -13.87 3.79
CA ASP A 356 -3.28 -12.61 3.06
C ASP A 356 -2.69 -12.65 1.63
N ILE A 357 -1.47 -13.20 1.48
CA ILE A 357 -0.85 -13.41 0.16
C ILE A 357 -1.70 -14.34 -0.72
N GLU A 358 -2.27 -15.41 -0.17
CA GLU A 358 -3.15 -16.31 -0.92
C GLU A 358 -4.42 -15.62 -1.39
N VAL A 359 -5.02 -14.78 -0.55
CA VAL A 359 -6.19 -13.96 -0.91
C VAL A 359 -5.84 -12.97 -2.02
N LEU A 360 -4.69 -12.29 -1.94
CA LEU A 360 -4.23 -11.37 -2.98
C LEU A 360 -3.98 -12.09 -4.30
N LYS A 361 -3.33 -13.27 -4.29
CA LYS A 361 -3.16 -14.11 -5.48
C LYS A 361 -4.48 -14.58 -6.08
N ALA A 362 -5.51 -14.81 -5.26
CA ALA A 362 -6.85 -15.13 -5.74
C ALA A 362 -7.49 -13.92 -6.44
N LYS A 363 -7.39 -12.72 -5.84
CA LYS A 363 -7.88 -11.47 -6.43
C LYS A 363 -7.18 -11.13 -7.75
N GLU A 364 -5.86 -11.28 -7.81
CA GLU A 364 -5.06 -11.05 -9.03
C GLU A 364 -5.47 -12.00 -10.16
N ARG A 365 -5.68 -13.29 -9.86
CA ARG A 365 -6.21 -14.26 -10.84
C ARG A 365 -7.58 -13.87 -11.37
N VAL A 366 -8.48 -13.40 -10.49
CA VAL A 366 -9.79 -12.89 -10.91
C VAL A 366 -9.63 -11.66 -11.79
N GLN A 367 -8.77 -10.71 -11.43
CA GLN A 367 -8.52 -9.52 -12.24
C GLN A 367 -7.99 -9.87 -13.65
N GLN A 368 -7.00 -10.75 -13.75
CA GLN A 368 -6.48 -11.23 -15.04
C GLN A 368 -7.57 -11.91 -15.88
N SER A 369 -8.45 -12.69 -15.25
CA SER A 369 -9.59 -13.32 -15.93
C SER A 369 -10.60 -12.30 -16.46
N VAL A 370 -10.89 -11.24 -15.69
CA VAL A 370 -11.78 -10.15 -16.09
C VAL A 370 -11.18 -9.33 -17.24
N GLU A 371 -9.88 -9.04 -17.18
CA GLU A 371 -9.17 -8.35 -18.27
C GLU A 371 -9.16 -9.19 -19.55
N TYR A 372 -8.94 -10.50 -19.44
CA TYR A 372 -9.03 -11.41 -20.57
C TYR A 372 -10.44 -11.39 -21.20
N VAL A 373 -11.49 -11.54 -20.39
CA VAL A 373 -12.89 -11.46 -20.85
C VAL A 373 -13.16 -10.12 -21.55
N ARG A 374 -12.74 -9.00 -20.95
CA ARG A 374 -12.88 -7.66 -21.52
C ARG A 374 -12.21 -7.55 -22.88
N ASN A 375 -10.98 -8.05 -23.02
CA ASN A 375 -10.23 -7.98 -24.27
C ASN A 375 -10.89 -8.80 -25.38
N VAL A 376 -11.38 -10.01 -25.07
CA VAL A 376 -12.08 -10.85 -26.04
C VAL A 376 -13.39 -10.19 -26.50
N ILE A 377 -14.17 -9.60 -25.58
CA ILE A 377 -15.42 -8.89 -25.92
C ILE A 377 -15.11 -7.63 -26.75
N LEU A 378 -14.12 -6.83 -26.35
CA LEU A 378 -13.72 -5.63 -27.09
C LEU A 378 -13.29 -5.99 -28.51
N GLN A 379 -12.49 -7.04 -28.67
CA GLN A 379 -12.02 -7.51 -29.96
C GLN A 379 -13.18 -8.02 -30.83
N PHE A 380 -14.19 -8.67 -30.24
CA PHE A 380 -15.42 -9.06 -30.94
C PHE A 380 -16.22 -7.84 -31.43
N LEU A 381 -16.42 -6.83 -30.58
CA LEU A 381 -17.18 -5.62 -30.92
C LEU A 381 -16.47 -4.77 -32.00
N CYS A 382 -15.15 -4.68 -31.93
CA CYS A 382 -14.33 -3.90 -32.86
C CYS A 382 -13.91 -4.68 -34.12
N CYS A 383 -14.30 -5.94 -34.27
CA CYS A 383 -13.94 -6.74 -35.44
C CYS A 383 -14.71 -6.27 -36.68
N SER A 384 -13.99 -5.90 -37.75
CA SER A 384 -14.58 -5.52 -39.04
C SER A 384 -14.97 -6.73 -39.90
N SER A 385 -14.43 -7.92 -39.61
CA SER A 385 -14.69 -9.16 -40.36
C SER A 385 -15.77 -9.98 -39.67
N GLU A 386 -16.90 -10.18 -40.35
CA GLU A 386 -18.00 -10.98 -39.83
C GLU A 386 -17.60 -12.45 -39.63
N GLU A 387 -16.77 -13.01 -40.52
CA GLU A 387 -16.31 -14.40 -40.41
C GLU A 387 -15.47 -14.63 -39.15
N ILE A 388 -14.55 -13.70 -38.84
CA ILE A 388 -13.72 -13.76 -37.63
C ILE A 388 -14.57 -13.53 -36.39
N ARG A 389 -15.51 -12.58 -36.46
CA ARG A 389 -16.47 -12.31 -35.39
C ARG A 389 -17.28 -13.55 -35.02
N GLN A 390 -17.81 -14.28 -36.01
CA GLN A 390 -18.55 -15.53 -35.80
C GLN A 390 -17.67 -16.65 -35.22
N GLN A 391 -16.38 -16.72 -35.59
CA GLN A 391 -15.43 -17.69 -35.02
C GLN A 391 -15.06 -17.40 -33.55
N MET A 392 -15.23 -16.17 -33.08
CA MET A 392 -14.95 -15.79 -31.68
C MET A 392 -16.09 -16.15 -30.72
N ILE A 393 -17.32 -16.33 -31.21
CA ILE A 393 -18.50 -16.62 -30.38
C ILE A 393 -18.35 -17.90 -29.53
N PRO A 394 -17.85 -19.04 -30.06
CA PRO A 394 -17.58 -20.23 -29.25
C PRO A 394 -16.55 -20.01 -28.14
N ALA A 395 -15.51 -19.23 -28.41
CA ALA A 395 -14.50 -18.88 -27.43
C ALA A 395 -15.11 -17.99 -26.32
N ILE A 396 -15.90 -16.97 -26.69
CA ILE A 396 -16.58 -16.09 -25.74
C ILE A 396 -17.55 -16.87 -24.84
N ALA A 397 -18.38 -17.74 -25.41
CA ALA A 397 -19.32 -18.55 -24.63
C ALA A 397 -18.61 -19.55 -23.70
N THR A 398 -17.41 -19.98 -24.05
CA THR A 398 -16.60 -20.85 -23.19
C THR A 398 -15.98 -20.05 -22.05
N VAL A 399 -15.45 -18.87 -22.34
CA VAL A 399 -14.81 -17.97 -21.38
C VAL A 399 -15.82 -17.37 -20.38
N LEU A 400 -17.05 -17.15 -20.83
CA LEU A 400 -18.16 -16.71 -19.98
C LEU A 400 -18.95 -17.87 -19.36
N GLU A 401 -18.47 -19.12 -19.52
CA GLU A 401 -19.07 -20.33 -18.94
C GLU A 401 -20.57 -20.50 -19.22
N PHE A 402 -20.99 -20.23 -20.46
CA PHE A 402 -22.40 -20.37 -20.85
C PHE A 402 -22.87 -21.81 -20.62
N SER A 403 -24.05 -21.94 -20.02
CA SER A 403 -24.73 -23.21 -19.86
C SER A 403 -25.05 -23.84 -21.22
N PRO A 404 -25.29 -25.17 -21.27
CA PRO A 404 -25.68 -25.84 -22.51
C PRO A 404 -26.92 -25.23 -23.18
N LYS A 405 -27.85 -24.69 -22.38
CA LYS A 405 -29.05 -23.99 -22.89
C LYS A 405 -28.70 -22.66 -23.55
N GLU A 406 -27.87 -21.84 -22.91
CA GLU A 406 -27.43 -20.55 -23.45
C GLU A 406 -26.60 -20.74 -24.72
N LYS A 407 -25.70 -21.72 -24.76
CA LYS A 407 -24.96 -22.09 -25.98
C LYS A 407 -25.90 -22.43 -27.14
N LEU A 408 -26.97 -23.19 -26.87
CA LEU A 408 -28.00 -23.53 -27.86
C LEU A 408 -28.78 -22.29 -28.35
N GLU A 409 -29.11 -21.36 -27.46
CA GLU A 409 -29.79 -20.11 -27.82
C GLU A 409 -28.90 -19.21 -28.68
N VAL A 410 -27.61 -19.08 -28.33
CA VAL A 410 -26.63 -18.33 -29.13
C VAL A 410 -26.45 -18.96 -30.51
N GLN A 411 -26.41 -20.29 -30.60
CA GLN A 411 -26.32 -21.02 -31.87
C GLN A 411 -27.56 -20.78 -32.75
N ARG A 412 -28.76 -20.70 -32.15
CA ARG A 412 -30.00 -20.40 -32.89
C ARG A 412 -30.04 -18.96 -33.38
N ALA A 413 -29.57 -18.02 -32.56
CA ALA A 413 -29.52 -16.60 -32.91
C ALA A 413 -28.44 -16.31 -33.96
N ASN A 414 -27.37 -17.13 -34.02
CA ASN A 414 -26.26 -16.97 -34.95
C ASN A 414 -26.02 -18.28 -35.73
N PRO A 415 -26.78 -18.54 -36.81
CA PRO A 415 -26.68 -19.80 -37.57
C PRO A 415 -25.33 -20.02 -38.25
N ALA A 416 -24.60 -18.93 -38.52
CA ALA A 416 -23.26 -18.94 -39.12
C ALA A 416 -22.12 -19.22 -38.10
N CYS A 417 -22.45 -19.22 -36.80
CA CYS A 417 -21.48 -19.51 -35.73
C CYS A 417 -21.08 -20.99 -35.76
N PRO A 418 -19.77 -21.32 -35.58
CA PRO A 418 -19.32 -22.69 -35.41
C PRO A 418 -20.05 -23.39 -34.24
N ARG A 419 -20.14 -24.72 -34.27
CA ARG A 419 -20.73 -25.48 -33.17
C ARG A 419 -19.88 -25.37 -31.90
N PHE A 420 -20.54 -25.18 -30.77
CA PHE A 420 -19.89 -25.25 -29.46
C PHE A 420 -19.44 -26.71 -29.22
N HIS A 421 -18.18 -26.89 -28.80
CA HIS A 421 -17.63 -28.19 -28.40
C HIS A 421 -18.02 -28.55 -26.96
#